data_AF-A0A2K3M910-F1
#
_entry.id   AF-A0A2K3M910-F1
#
_cell.length_a   1.000
_cell.length_b   1.000
_cell.length_c   1.000
_cell.angle_alpha   90.00
_cell.angle_beta   90.00
_cell.angle_gamma   90.00
#
_symmetry.space_group_name_H-M   'P 1'
#
loop_
_entity.id
_entity.type
_entity.pdbx_description
1 polymer ?
#
loop_
_entity_poly.entity_id
_entity_poly.type
_entity_poly.pdbx_seq_one_letter_code
_entity_poly.pdbx_strand_id
1 'polypeptide(L)'
;IHEFYQSRKSQRNLAVTVLGHQVPLYGGVSVLGNTNAEHMKTVALPMNLTFVVRSRAYILGRLVKSTFYRRIRCSITFHGNKLGKHLNFTNSCVYN
;
A
#
# COMPACT_ATOMS: atom_id res chain seq x y z
N ILE A 1 -24.89 0.49 33.18
CA ILE A 1 -23.75 1.17 32.52
C ILE A 1 -22.80 0.09 32.00
N HIS A 2 -23.05 -0.42 30.79
CA HIS A 2 -22.19 -1.42 30.12
C HIS A 2 -21.64 -0.87 28.79
N GLU A 3 -21.58 0.46 28.67
CA GLU A 3 -21.43 1.13 27.37
C GLU A 3 -20.00 1.21 26.84
N PHE A 4 -19.02 0.65 27.56
CA PHE A 4 -17.60 0.76 27.21
C PHE A 4 -16.82 -0.56 27.35
N TYR A 5 -17.48 -1.72 27.30
CA TYR A 5 -16.75 -3.00 27.37
C TYR A 5 -16.03 -3.28 26.04
N GLN A 6 -14.75 -2.90 25.97
CA GLN A 6 -13.84 -3.21 24.87
C GLN A 6 -13.05 -4.49 25.20
N SER A 7 -13.18 -5.52 24.35
CA SER A 7 -12.45 -6.78 24.53
C SER A 7 -10.94 -6.55 24.63
N ARG A 8 -10.26 -7.31 25.52
CA ARG A 8 -8.83 -7.20 25.83
C ARG A 8 -7.91 -7.32 24.61
N LYS A 9 -8.38 -7.85 23.46
CA LYS A 9 -7.68 -7.88 22.17
C LYS A 9 -8.37 -7.00 21.13
N SER A 10 -8.55 -5.72 21.43
CA SER A 10 -9.14 -4.76 20.49
C SER A 10 -8.23 -4.42 19.31
N GLN A 11 -6.91 -4.43 19.51
CA GLN A 11 -5.94 -4.09 18.48
C GLN A 11 -5.12 -5.34 18.14
N ARG A 12 -4.98 -5.61 16.85
CA ARG A 12 -4.10 -6.65 16.33
C ARG A 12 -3.26 -6.04 15.21
N ASN A 13 -1.97 -6.28 15.26
CA ASN A 13 -1.08 -5.95 14.14
C ASN A 13 -1.39 -6.93 13.01
N LEU A 14 -1.75 -6.39 11.85
CA LEU A 14 -2.00 -7.15 10.63
C LEU A 14 -0.86 -6.89 9.66
N ALA A 15 -0.19 -7.96 9.22
CA ALA A 15 0.72 -7.91 8.09
C ALA A 15 -0.09 -8.19 6.80
N VAL A 16 -0.06 -7.25 5.86
CA VAL A 16 -0.78 -7.38 4.58
C VAL A 16 0.22 -7.25 3.45
N THR A 17 0.29 -8.25 2.57
CA THR A 17 1.09 -8.22 1.36
C THR A 17 0.24 -7.69 0.20
N VAL A 18 0.63 -6.54 -0.36
CA VAL A 18 -0.01 -5.99 -1.56
C VAL A 18 0.78 -6.44 -2.78
N LEU A 19 0.14 -7.19 -3.68
CA LEU A 19 0.71 -7.63 -4.94
C LEU A 19 0.16 -6.77 -6.07
N GLY A 20 1.05 -6.14 -6.85
CA GLY A 20 0.70 -5.45 -8.09
C GLY A 20 1.02 -6.33 -9.28
N HIS A 21 0.03 -6.70 -10.09
CA HIS A 21 0.24 -7.39 -11.37
C HIS A 21 0.09 -6.39 -12.51
N GLN A 22 1.06 -6.36 -13.44
CA GLN A 22 1.03 -5.51 -14.63
C GLN A 22 0.69 -4.03 -14.33
N VAL A 23 1.29 -3.46 -13.27
CA VAL A 23 1.06 -2.05 -12.91
C VAL A 23 1.58 -1.18 -14.06
N PRO A 24 0.71 -0.48 -14.81
CA PRO A 24 1.13 0.26 -15.98
C PRO A 24 1.95 1.48 -15.53
N LEU A 25 3.24 1.50 -15.89
CA LEU A 25 4.09 2.68 -15.71
C LEU A 25 3.88 3.60 -16.91
N TYR A 26 2.81 4.38 -16.88
CA TYR A 26 2.50 5.32 -17.96
C TYR A 26 3.66 6.32 -18.10
N GLY A 27 4.29 6.37 -19.27
CA GLY A 27 5.47 7.18 -19.55
C GLY A 27 6.81 6.63 -19.02
N GLY A 28 6.82 5.55 -18.23
CA GLY A 28 8.04 4.95 -17.66
C GLY A 28 8.64 3.81 -18.50
N VAL A 29 7.86 3.20 -19.39
CA VAL A 29 8.30 2.09 -20.26
C VAL A 29 9.36 2.54 -21.27
N SER A 30 9.35 3.78 -21.73
CA SER A 30 10.40 4.32 -22.62
C SER A 30 11.76 4.45 -21.92
N VAL A 31 11.75 4.73 -20.61
CA VAL A 31 12.96 4.86 -19.77
C VAL A 31 13.46 3.50 -19.28
N LEU A 32 12.61 2.48 -19.14
CA LEU A 32 12.99 1.14 -18.65
C LEU A 32 13.09 0.09 -19.76
N GLY A 33 12.41 0.29 -20.89
CA GLY A 33 12.26 -0.71 -21.97
C GLY A 33 13.40 -0.70 -23.00
N ASN A 34 14.22 0.35 -23.03
CA ASN A 34 15.27 0.53 -24.05
C ASN A 34 16.68 0.75 -23.47
N THR A 35 16.88 0.41 -22.20
CA THR A 35 18.12 0.69 -21.47
C THR A 35 19.00 -0.55 -21.33
N ASN A 36 20.26 -0.43 -21.77
CA ASN A 36 21.34 -1.36 -21.41
C ASN A 36 21.43 -1.48 -19.87
N ALA A 37 21.98 -2.59 -19.35
CA ALA A 37 22.05 -2.87 -17.91
C ALA A 37 22.71 -1.75 -17.06
N GLU A 38 23.54 -0.89 -17.67
CA GLU A 38 24.08 0.31 -17.03
C GLU A 38 23.06 1.43 -16.86
N HIS A 39 22.23 1.72 -17.87
CA HIS A 39 21.22 2.78 -17.79
C HIS A 39 20.11 2.43 -16.79
N MET A 40 19.79 1.15 -16.59
CA MET A 40 18.86 0.74 -15.52
C MET A 40 19.34 1.11 -14.11
N LYS A 41 20.64 1.37 -13.89
CA LYS A 41 21.15 1.79 -12.58
C LYS A 41 20.81 3.24 -12.26
N THR A 42 20.61 4.08 -13.28
CA THR A 42 20.43 5.53 -13.16
C THR A 42 18.97 5.95 -13.16
N VAL A 43 18.07 5.08 -13.59
CA VAL A 43 16.63 5.37 -13.68
C VAL A 43 16.00 5.38 -12.28
N ALA A 44 15.45 6.53 -11.91
CA ALA A 44 14.64 6.71 -10.71
C ALA A 44 13.31 7.37 -11.09
N LEU A 45 12.20 6.69 -10.81
CA LEU A 45 10.84 7.14 -11.11
C LEU A 45 10.07 7.41 -9.82
N PRO A 46 9.87 8.68 -9.44
CA PRO A 46 9.01 9.03 -8.31
C PRO A 46 7.53 8.82 -8.70
N MET A 47 6.78 8.13 -7.83
CA MET A 47 5.36 7.85 -8.04
C MET A 47 4.60 7.76 -6.71
N ASN A 48 3.30 8.05 -6.79
CA ASN A 48 2.39 8.00 -5.64
C ASN A 48 1.51 6.75 -5.71
N LEU A 49 1.85 5.72 -4.94
CA LEU A 49 1.05 4.50 -4.83
C LEU A 49 -0.17 4.77 -3.96
N THR A 50 -1.36 4.65 -4.54
CA THR A 50 -2.63 4.84 -3.81
C THR A 50 -3.43 3.54 -3.81
N PHE A 51 -3.82 3.07 -2.64
CA PHE A 51 -4.69 1.90 -2.48
C PHE A 51 -5.68 2.10 -1.34
N VAL A 52 -6.74 1.28 -1.32
CA VAL A 52 -7.81 1.37 -0.31
C VAL A 52 -7.89 0.06 0.46
N VAL A 53 -7.80 0.15 1.78
CA VAL A 53 -8.05 -0.99 2.68
C VAL A 53 -9.51 -0.96 3.08
N ARG A 54 -10.24 -2.02 2.72
CA ARG A 54 -11.64 -2.22 3.10
C ARG A 54 -11.72 -3.13 4.32
N SER A 55 -12.18 -2.58 5.43
CA SER A 55 -12.39 -3.32 6.68
C SER A 55 -13.88 -3.44 6.97
N ARG A 56 -14.34 -4.60 7.45
CA ARG A 56 -15.75 -4.82 7.84
C ARG A 56 -15.80 -5.24 9.30
N ALA A 57 -16.63 -4.58 10.10
CA ALA A 57 -16.77 -4.90 11.52
C ALA A 57 -18.22 -4.80 11.99
N TYR A 58 -18.55 -5.60 12.99
CA TYR A 58 -19.85 -5.61 13.67
C TYR A 58 -19.74 -4.71 14.89
N ILE A 59 -20.21 -3.47 14.79
CA ILE A 59 -20.04 -2.48 15.87
C ILE A 59 -21.11 -2.69 16.96
N LEU A 60 -22.33 -3.07 16.56
CA LEU A 60 -23.45 -3.34 17.46
C LEU A 60 -23.89 -4.81 17.32
N GLY A 61 -22.95 -5.74 17.51
CA GLY A 61 -23.19 -7.17 17.29
C GLY A 61 -23.62 -7.48 15.85
N ARG A 62 -24.40 -8.54 15.64
CA ARG A 62 -24.84 -8.95 14.28
C ARG A 62 -25.88 -8.00 13.65
N LEU A 63 -26.39 -7.02 14.40
CA LEU A 63 -27.42 -6.09 13.95
C LEU A 63 -26.88 -5.06 12.96
N VAL A 64 -25.68 -4.53 13.22
CA VAL A 64 -25.06 -3.50 12.37
C VAL A 64 -23.67 -3.91 11.92
N LYS A 65 -23.55 -4.16 10.62
CA LYS A 65 -22.28 -4.41 9.94
C LYS A 65 -21.78 -3.12 9.30
N SER A 66 -20.77 -2.51 9.90
CA SER A 66 -20.13 -1.32 9.35
C SER A 66 -18.99 -1.69 8.39
N THR A 67 -18.81 -0.86 7.38
CA THR A 67 -17.71 -0.96 6.42
C THR A 67 -16.87 0.30 6.49
N PHE A 68 -15.58 0.13 6.77
CA PHE A 68 -14.60 1.20 6.83
C PHE A 68 -13.70 1.12 5.61
N TYR A 69 -13.46 2.27 4.99
CA TYR A 69 -12.55 2.40 3.87
C TYR A 69 -11.43 3.33 4.31
N ARG A 70 -10.21 2.82 4.35
CA ARG A 70 -9.02 3.62 4.68
C ARG A 70 -8.20 3.80 3.42
N ARG A 71 -8.06 5.03 2.95
CA ARG A 71 -7.27 5.32 1.75
C ARG A 71 -5.84 5.54 2.18
N ILE A 72 -4.93 4.75 1.63
CA ILE A 72 -3.50 4.85 1.90
C ILE A 72 -2.82 5.40 0.66
N ARG A 73 -2.00 6.43 0.85
CA ARG A 73 -1.17 7.05 -0.19
C ARG A 73 0.28 6.96 0.25
N CYS A 74 1.14 6.41 -0.59
CA CYS A 74 2.56 6.28 -0.31
C CYS A 74 3.38 6.95 -1.41
N SER A 75 4.30 7.83 -1.03
CA SER A 75 5.25 8.46 -1.97
C SER A 75 6.48 7.57 -2.09
N ILE A 76 6.73 7.02 -3.27
CA ILE A 76 7.81 6.04 -3.47
C ILE A 76 8.63 6.38 -4.71
N THR A 77 9.92 6.08 -4.66
CA THR A 77 10.82 6.22 -5.81
C THR A 77 11.22 4.85 -6.28
N PHE A 78 10.84 4.51 -7.51
CA PHE A 78 11.16 3.25 -8.13
C PHE A 78 12.51 3.34 -8.82
N HIS A 79 13.48 2.54 -8.39
CA HIS A 79 14.80 2.52 -9.00
C HIS A 79 14.94 1.33 -9.93
N GLY A 80 15.45 1.56 -11.14
CA GLY A 80 15.66 0.53 -12.15
C GLY A 80 16.50 -0.66 -11.65
N ASN A 81 17.54 -0.39 -10.85
CA ASN A 81 18.40 -1.41 -10.23
C ASN A 81 17.75 -2.22 -9.09
N LYS A 82 16.54 -1.86 -8.67
CA LYS A 82 15.78 -2.52 -7.60
C LYS A 82 14.48 -3.16 -8.10
N LEU A 83 14.30 -3.32 -9.41
CA LEU A 83 13.21 -4.14 -9.94
C LEU A 83 13.28 -5.57 -9.37
N GLY A 84 12.11 -6.12 -9.03
CA GLY A 84 11.99 -7.47 -8.46
C GLY A 84 12.41 -7.60 -7.00
N LYS A 85 12.89 -6.52 -6.35
CA LYS A 85 13.24 -6.51 -4.93
C LYS A 85 12.12 -5.89 -4.09
N HIS A 86 12.06 -6.29 -2.83
CA HIS A 86 11.14 -5.67 -1.86
C HIS A 86 11.49 -4.19 -1.66
N LEU A 87 10.47 -3.34 -1.70
CA LEU A 87 10.57 -1.91 -1.39
C LEU A 87 9.96 -1.68 -0.01
N ASN A 88 10.69 -0.97 0.85
CA ASN A 88 10.22 -0.63 2.19
C ASN A 88 9.37 0.66 2.14
N PHE A 89 8.17 0.60 2.71
CA PHE A 89 7.20 1.70 2.75
C PHE A 89 6.92 2.26 4.15
N THR A 90 7.66 1.83 5.19
CA THR A 90 7.31 2.09 6.61
C THR A 90 7.08 3.57 6.95
N ASN A 91 7.83 4.49 6.34
CA ASN A 91 7.78 5.92 6.67
C ASN A 91 7.26 6.81 5.53
N SER A 92 6.80 6.22 4.41
CA SER A 92 6.43 6.98 3.21
C SER A 92 4.93 7.05 2.95
N CYS A 93 4.12 6.43 3.82
CA CYS A 93 2.68 6.30 3.66
C CYS A 93 1.90 7.19 4.62
N VAL A 94 0.87 7.85 4.10
CA VAL A 94 -0.16 8.60 4.84
C VAL A 94 -1.51 7.93 4.65
N TYR A 95 -2.29 7.89 5.73
CA TYR A 95 -3.65 7.36 5.76
C TYR A 95 -4.66 8.45 6.11
N ASN A 96 -5.78 8.49 5.40
CA ASN A 96 -6.98 9.25 5.73
C ASN A 96 -8.19 8.29 5.70
#